data_AF-A0A5C6KDA6-F1
#
_entry.id   AF-A0A5C6KDA6-F1
#
_cell.length_a   1.000
_cell.length_b   1.000
_cell.length_c   1.000
_cell.angle_alpha   90.00
_cell.angle_beta   90.00
_cell.angle_gamma   90.00
#
_symmetry.space_group_name_H-M   'P 1'
#
loop_
_entity.id
_entity.type
_entity.pdbx_description
1 polymer ?
#
loop_
_entity_poly.entity_id
_entity_poly.type
_entity_poly.pdbx_seq_one_letter_code
_entity_poly.pdbx_strand_id
1 'polypeptide(L)'
;MKRTHMKILLSLLYCVGVFTLSAQSRYFKESASWLQKSEACKPVLTYTEHKPVKRVTSIKDASAYQGWRMRDEGSTDLLFNESLKKHPSVIVDFGEHLTGYLDFSLKLLSQQVSDAPVRIKFTFAEVPSELNTPFDPYPGGLSRAWLQDEVMTLMTVPIEASIPRRVSFRYLKIELLGASSFDFAFDKLTFRAQTSAKTAPLPLASTTDPLIRKINEVGLLTLKECMQTVYEDGPKRDRRLWIGDLYLEALANAWSYKNHDLTKRCLYLLAALANDEGLLHATVLETPTPHPQNGTHCLDYSLLYNVALLEYLKETGDKEVALDLWPVVVRQIEMALRQYSDDWIYDMQKKPIYWLVFDWKDNYDRQASMQGLTAFSLEKSYELAKMLGKEKEARDWPRIAGQIKKAARKTFYDQKNGVIVSGPNRQVSYLSQVWMILSETLTAKEGAKAMATVLSMPDACYPGCPYAYHYVMEALLKCGMRQEARSLLTSYWGGMVNKGADTFWEVYDPNNDELSPYGFFPINSYCHAWSCTPVYFINKYPEIFQR
;
A
#
# COMPACT_ATOMS: atom_id res chain seq x y z
N MET A 1 -30.34 28.92 67.25
CA MET A 1 -29.48 27.75 67.49
C MET A 1 -28.89 27.29 66.16
N LYS A 2 -27.60 27.51 65.97
CA LYS A 2 -26.83 27.10 64.78
C LYS A 2 -26.55 25.60 64.84
N ARG A 3 -26.80 24.85 63.77
CA ARG A 3 -26.23 23.50 63.57
C ARG A 3 -25.41 23.50 62.28
N THR A 4 -24.18 23.08 62.48
CA THR A 4 -23.04 23.01 61.59
C THR A 4 -23.24 21.92 60.54
N HIS A 5 -23.00 22.22 59.26
CA HIS A 5 -22.85 21.21 58.21
C HIS A 5 -21.44 21.29 57.64
N MET A 6 -20.70 20.22 57.92
CA MET A 6 -19.35 19.93 57.47
C MET A 6 -19.40 19.58 55.98
N LYS A 7 -18.80 20.42 55.12
CA LYS A 7 -18.61 20.11 53.69
C LYS A 7 -17.34 19.29 53.53
N ILE A 8 -17.50 18.03 53.12
CA ILE A 8 -16.41 17.18 52.65
C ILE A 8 -16.16 17.56 51.19
N LEU A 9 -14.96 18.06 50.89
CA LEU A 9 -14.50 18.38 49.55
C LEU A 9 -13.92 17.09 48.93
N LEU A 10 -14.63 16.48 47.98
CA LEU A 10 -14.06 15.42 47.14
C LEU A 10 -13.29 16.08 45.99
N SER A 11 -11.97 16.08 46.08
CA SER A 11 -11.06 16.38 44.96
C SER A 11 -11.02 15.17 44.01
N LEU A 12 -11.64 15.30 42.83
CA LEU A 12 -11.42 14.39 41.71
C LEU A 12 -9.99 14.60 41.17
N LEU A 13 -9.09 13.65 41.44
CA LEU A 13 -7.86 13.50 40.66
C LEU A 13 -8.24 12.95 39.28
N TYR A 14 -8.05 13.76 38.25
CA TYR A 14 -7.99 13.31 36.87
C TYR A 14 -6.71 12.49 36.69
N CYS A 15 -6.77 11.17 36.86
CA CYS A 15 -5.71 10.28 36.42
C CYS A 15 -5.73 10.25 34.88
N VAL A 16 -4.94 11.13 34.26
CA VAL A 16 -4.47 10.92 32.89
C VAL A 16 -3.63 9.65 32.95
N GLY A 17 -4.19 8.54 32.49
CA GLY A 17 -3.46 7.29 32.32
C GLY A 17 -2.35 7.52 31.32
N VAL A 18 -1.12 7.73 31.81
CA VAL A 18 0.08 7.60 31.01
C VAL A 18 0.21 6.11 30.70
N PHE A 19 -0.36 5.68 29.57
CA PHE A 19 0.01 4.40 28.99
C PHE A 19 1.51 4.49 28.72
N THR A 20 2.31 3.78 29.50
CA THR A 20 3.73 3.60 29.24
C THR A 20 3.84 2.78 27.96
N LEU A 21 3.86 3.46 26.82
CA LEU A 21 4.21 2.89 25.53
C LEU A 21 5.67 2.42 25.64
N SER A 22 5.86 1.13 25.88
CA SER A 22 7.19 0.54 26.03
C SER A 22 7.84 0.40 24.65
N ALA A 23 8.87 1.19 24.36
CA ALA A 23 9.77 0.91 23.25
C ALA A 23 10.35 -0.51 23.43
N GLN A 24 10.18 -1.36 22.42
CA GLN A 24 10.57 -2.77 22.52
C GLN A 24 12.09 -2.96 22.41
N SER A 25 12.76 -2.13 21.61
CA SER A 25 14.22 -2.05 21.54
C SER A 25 14.77 -0.90 22.36
N ARG A 26 15.99 -1.09 22.89
CA ARG A 26 16.76 -0.05 23.58
C ARG A 26 17.92 0.50 22.76
N TYR A 27 18.05 0.12 21.48
CA TYR A 27 19.17 0.53 20.65
C TYR A 27 19.23 2.05 20.50
N PHE A 28 18.13 2.66 20.06
CA PHE A 28 17.96 4.11 20.09
C PHE A 28 17.38 4.52 21.43
N LYS A 29 18.05 5.46 22.13
CA LYS A 29 17.58 5.93 23.44
C LYS A 29 16.30 6.75 23.31
N GLU A 30 16.08 7.31 22.13
CA GLU A 30 15.00 8.21 21.77
C GLU A 30 13.73 7.47 21.32
N SER A 31 13.75 6.13 21.17
CA SER A 31 12.60 5.36 20.65
C SER A 31 11.27 5.65 21.35
N ALA A 32 11.28 5.81 22.67
CA ALA A 32 10.07 6.15 23.43
C ALA A 32 9.54 7.55 23.08
N SER A 33 10.44 8.52 22.87
CA SER A 33 10.06 9.87 22.43
C SER A 33 9.55 9.85 20.99
N TRP A 34 10.18 9.09 20.09
CA TRP A 34 9.70 8.93 18.72
C TRP A 34 8.33 8.29 18.65
N LEU A 35 8.04 7.30 19.50
CA LEU A 35 6.71 6.70 19.57
C LEU A 35 5.65 7.70 20.04
N GLN A 36 5.99 8.59 21.00
CA GLN A 36 5.11 9.68 21.41
C GLN A 36 4.89 10.71 20.29
N LYS A 37 5.96 11.10 19.56
CA LYS A 37 5.84 12.00 18.39
C LYS A 37 5.01 11.36 17.28
N SER A 38 5.19 10.07 17.03
CA SER A 38 4.35 9.30 16.10
C SER A 38 2.87 9.38 16.52
N GLU A 39 2.58 9.14 17.80
CA GLU A 39 1.21 9.17 18.32
C GLU A 39 0.57 10.55 18.28
N ALA A 40 1.33 11.61 18.54
CA ALA A 40 0.85 12.98 18.39
C ALA A 40 0.46 13.33 16.93
N CYS A 41 1.06 12.67 15.94
CA CYS A 41 0.76 12.83 14.52
C CYS A 41 -0.35 11.89 14.01
N LYS A 42 -1.02 11.12 14.88
CA LYS A 42 -2.12 10.23 14.47
C LYS A 42 -3.25 11.05 13.85
N PRO A 43 -3.60 10.83 12.56
CA PRO A 43 -4.68 11.59 11.97
C PRO A 43 -6.02 11.17 12.54
N VAL A 44 -6.91 12.14 12.72
CA VAL A 44 -8.35 11.87 12.93
C VAL A 44 -8.96 11.50 11.58
N LEU A 45 -9.52 10.29 11.50
CA LEU A 45 -10.23 9.80 10.32
C LEU A 45 -11.51 10.60 10.07
N THR A 46 -11.81 10.83 8.80
CA THR A 46 -13.12 11.33 8.35
C THR A 46 -14.03 10.18 8.02
N TYR A 47 -15.34 10.38 8.19
CA TYR A 47 -16.36 9.36 7.90
C TYR A 47 -17.41 9.92 6.96
N THR A 48 -17.75 9.18 5.91
CA THR A 48 -18.81 9.53 4.95
C THR A 48 -19.80 8.39 4.81
N GLU A 49 -21.09 8.69 4.79
CA GLU A 49 -22.15 7.67 4.59
C GLU A 49 -22.39 7.44 3.10
N HIS A 50 -22.34 6.18 2.67
CA HIS A 50 -22.64 5.73 1.32
C HIS A 50 -23.81 4.74 1.34
N LYS A 51 -24.55 4.68 0.24
CA LYS A 51 -25.65 3.74 0.01
C LYS A 51 -25.39 2.97 -1.29
N PRO A 52 -25.91 1.74 -1.43
CA PRO A 52 -25.83 1.05 -2.71
C PRO A 52 -26.55 1.89 -3.78
N VAL A 53 -25.93 2.03 -4.95
CA VAL A 53 -26.46 2.88 -6.02
C VAL A 53 -27.34 2.10 -6.99
N LYS A 54 -27.13 0.78 -7.08
CA LYS A 54 -27.90 -0.11 -7.96
C LYS A 54 -27.77 -1.58 -7.54
N ARG A 55 -28.67 -2.41 -8.04
CA ARG A 55 -28.50 -3.86 -8.05
C ARG A 55 -27.71 -4.29 -9.27
N VAL A 56 -26.98 -5.39 -9.15
CA VAL A 56 -26.24 -6.00 -10.25
C VAL A 56 -26.37 -7.52 -10.24
N THR A 57 -26.05 -8.14 -11.37
CA THR A 57 -25.88 -9.59 -11.49
C THR A 57 -24.53 -9.91 -12.13
N SER A 58 -23.85 -10.92 -11.61
CA SER A 58 -22.61 -11.46 -12.18
C SER A 58 -22.87 -12.10 -13.54
N ILE A 59 -22.12 -11.68 -14.56
CA ILE A 59 -22.13 -12.29 -15.90
C ILE A 59 -20.74 -12.86 -16.18
N LYS A 60 -20.70 -14.15 -16.54
CA LYS A 60 -19.47 -14.79 -17.02
C LYS A 60 -19.13 -14.23 -18.40
N ASP A 61 -17.93 -13.68 -18.53
CA ASP A 61 -17.47 -13.00 -19.73
C ASP A 61 -15.96 -13.20 -19.87
N ALA A 62 -15.52 -13.99 -20.85
CA ALA A 62 -14.11 -14.32 -21.05
C ALA A 62 -13.24 -13.11 -21.43
N SER A 63 -13.86 -11.99 -21.85
CA SER A 63 -13.14 -10.74 -22.13
C SER A 63 -13.01 -9.83 -20.91
N ALA A 64 -13.77 -10.10 -19.85
CA ALA A 64 -13.69 -9.36 -18.60
C ALA A 64 -12.50 -9.84 -17.76
N TYR A 65 -11.93 -8.92 -16.98
CA TYR A 65 -10.87 -9.26 -16.04
C TYR A 65 -11.31 -10.37 -15.09
N GLN A 66 -10.52 -11.45 -15.03
CA GLN A 66 -10.82 -12.66 -14.25
C GLN A 66 -12.17 -13.31 -14.61
N GLY A 67 -12.66 -13.11 -15.83
CA GLY A 67 -13.79 -13.83 -16.40
C GLY A 67 -15.18 -13.37 -15.95
N TRP A 68 -15.29 -12.27 -15.20
CA TRP A 68 -16.55 -11.80 -14.63
C TRP A 68 -16.75 -10.29 -14.78
N ARG A 69 -17.97 -9.89 -15.15
CA ARG A 69 -18.42 -8.50 -15.09
C ARG A 69 -19.77 -8.38 -14.39
N MET A 70 -20.11 -7.18 -13.94
CA MET A 70 -21.42 -6.89 -13.37
C MET A 70 -22.35 -6.28 -14.43
N ARG A 71 -23.57 -6.81 -14.53
CA ARG A 71 -24.66 -6.21 -15.31
C ARG A 71 -25.58 -5.44 -14.38
N ASP A 72 -25.94 -4.22 -14.77
CA ASP A 72 -26.90 -3.37 -14.08
C ASP A 72 -28.31 -3.99 -14.11
N GLU A 73 -28.95 -4.09 -12.94
CA GLU A 73 -30.32 -4.61 -12.75
C GLU A 73 -31.28 -3.53 -12.20
N GLY A 74 -30.85 -2.27 -12.23
CA GLY A 74 -31.65 -1.12 -11.81
C GLY A 74 -31.75 -0.93 -10.30
N SER A 75 -32.92 -0.47 -9.85
CA SER A 75 -33.12 0.06 -8.49
C SER A 75 -32.88 -0.96 -7.37
N THR A 76 -32.45 -0.45 -6.22
CA THR A 76 -32.31 -1.18 -4.94
C THR A 76 -33.60 -1.25 -4.13
N ASP A 77 -34.71 -0.65 -4.60
CA ASP A 77 -35.96 -0.49 -3.84
C ASP A 77 -36.53 -1.79 -3.28
N LEU A 78 -36.36 -2.92 -3.97
CA LEU A 78 -36.83 -4.21 -3.49
C LEU A 78 -36.23 -4.59 -2.13
N LEU A 79 -35.02 -4.13 -1.82
CA LEU A 79 -34.36 -4.43 -0.54
C LEU A 79 -35.11 -3.81 0.64
N PHE A 80 -35.84 -2.73 0.38
CA PHE A 80 -36.49 -1.90 1.38
C PHE A 80 -38.01 -2.08 1.43
N ASN A 81 -38.60 -2.54 0.32
CA ASN A 81 -40.04 -2.58 0.12
C ASN A 81 -40.60 -4.01 -0.03
N GLU A 82 -39.75 -5.01 -0.31
CA GLU A 82 -40.18 -6.38 -0.51
C GLU A 82 -39.57 -7.34 0.52
N SER A 83 -40.26 -8.46 0.75
CA SER A 83 -39.76 -9.49 1.67
C SER A 83 -38.46 -10.07 1.13
N LEU A 84 -37.39 -10.04 1.93
CA LEU A 84 -36.10 -10.64 1.56
C LEU A 84 -36.20 -12.15 1.28
N LYS A 85 -37.26 -12.82 1.76
CA LYS A 85 -37.57 -14.21 1.39
C LYS A 85 -37.81 -14.42 -0.10
N LYS A 86 -38.27 -13.38 -0.82
CA LYS A 86 -38.45 -13.40 -2.28
C LYS A 86 -37.13 -13.21 -3.03
N HIS A 87 -36.12 -12.70 -2.33
CA HIS A 87 -34.82 -12.31 -2.87
C HIS A 87 -33.71 -12.97 -2.04
N PRO A 88 -33.60 -14.31 -2.05
CA PRO A 88 -32.69 -15.05 -1.16
C PRO A 88 -31.21 -14.73 -1.41
N SER A 89 -30.89 -14.13 -2.56
CA SER A 89 -29.56 -13.65 -2.90
C SER A 89 -29.68 -12.41 -3.78
N VAL A 90 -28.94 -11.35 -3.45
CA VAL A 90 -28.91 -10.08 -4.18
C VAL A 90 -27.52 -9.49 -4.12
N ILE A 91 -27.05 -8.93 -5.24
CA ILE A 91 -25.79 -8.19 -5.29
C ILE A 91 -26.11 -6.72 -5.53
N VAL A 92 -25.47 -5.86 -4.75
CA VAL A 92 -25.52 -4.41 -4.92
C VAL A 92 -24.14 -3.86 -5.24
N ASP A 93 -24.12 -2.83 -6.08
CA ASP A 93 -22.93 -2.03 -6.42
C ASP A 93 -23.02 -0.70 -5.66
N PHE A 94 -21.97 -0.33 -4.94
CA PHE A 94 -21.85 0.96 -4.26
C PHE A 94 -21.33 2.07 -5.19
N GLY A 95 -20.94 1.74 -6.42
CA GLY A 95 -20.52 2.66 -7.47
C GLY A 95 -19.04 3.01 -7.45
N GLU A 96 -18.38 2.87 -6.31
CA GLU A 96 -16.95 3.08 -6.11
C GLU A 96 -16.38 2.10 -5.07
N HIS A 97 -15.06 2.04 -4.99
CA HIS A 97 -14.35 1.28 -3.95
C HIS A 97 -14.35 2.03 -2.61
N LEU A 98 -14.71 1.35 -1.52
CA LEU A 98 -14.92 1.93 -0.20
C LEU A 98 -14.32 1.06 0.93
N THR A 99 -13.71 1.73 1.92
CA THR A 99 -13.13 1.13 3.13
C THR A 99 -13.83 1.66 4.38
N GLY A 100 -14.34 0.79 5.25
CA GLY A 100 -15.19 1.23 6.36
C GLY A 100 -16.06 0.13 6.99
N TYR A 101 -17.24 0.51 7.47
CA TYR A 101 -18.15 -0.36 8.22
C TYR A 101 -19.56 -0.37 7.62
N LEU A 102 -20.18 -1.56 7.56
CA LEU A 102 -21.58 -1.70 7.14
C LEU A 102 -22.51 -1.57 8.34
N ASP A 103 -23.45 -0.63 8.26
CA ASP A 103 -24.52 -0.37 9.22
C ASP A 103 -25.87 -0.62 8.54
N PHE A 104 -26.76 -1.38 9.18
CA PHE A 104 -28.07 -1.71 8.61
C PHE A 104 -29.14 -1.89 9.68
N SER A 105 -30.40 -1.82 9.27
CA SER A 105 -31.53 -2.17 10.12
C SER A 105 -32.56 -2.97 9.35
N LEU A 106 -33.32 -3.80 10.05
CA LEU A 106 -34.40 -4.59 9.49
C LEU A 106 -35.74 -4.13 10.06
N LYS A 107 -36.79 -4.19 9.24
CA LYS A 107 -38.18 -3.95 9.63
C LYS A 107 -39.09 -5.10 9.23
N LEU A 108 -40.22 -5.20 9.91
CA LEU A 108 -41.33 -6.04 9.52
C LEU A 108 -42.13 -5.35 8.42
N LEU A 109 -42.64 -6.13 7.45
CA LEU A 109 -43.49 -5.64 6.37
C LEU A 109 -44.99 -5.73 6.70
N SER A 110 -45.33 -6.31 7.84
CA SER A 110 -46.70 -6.47 8.31
C SER A 110 -46.77 -6.36 9.84
N GLN A 111 -47.96 -6.51 10.42
CA GLN A 111 -48.17 -6.55 11.86
C GLN A 111 -47.82 -7.91 12.51
N GLN A 112 -47.16 -8.82 11.77
CA GLN A 112 -46.66 -10.08 12.31
C GLN A 112 -45.62 -9.86 13.43
N VAL A 113 -45.39 -10.89 14.24
CA VAL A 113 -44.40 -10.87 15.32
C VAL A 113 -43.15 -11.62 14.86
N SER A 114 -41.98 -11.10 15.21
CA SER A 114 -40.71 -11.83 15.05
C SER A 114 -40.62 -12.94 16.10
N ASP A 115 -40.87 -14.17 15.66
CA ASP A 115 -40.94 -15.39 16.49
C ASP A 115 -39.67 -16.26 16.41
N ALA A 116 -38.75 -15.96 15.50
CA ALA A 116 -37.47 -16.65 15.36
C ALA A 116 -36.37 -15.75 14.76
N PRO A 117 -35.09 -16.12 14.93
CA PRO A 117 -33.97 -15.41 14.33
C PRO A 117 -33.95 -15.44 12.80
N VAL A 118 -33.28 -14.48 12.19
CA VAL A 118 -32.91 -14.50 10.77
C VAL A 118 -31.40 -14.63 10.62
N ARG A 119 -30.94 -15.33 9.59
CA ARG A 119 -29.51 -15.54 9.33
C ARG A 119 -29.14 -15.02 7.96
N ILE A 120 -28.24 -14.03 7.92
CA ILE A 120 -27.83 -13.35 6.68
C ILE A 120 -26.32 -13.47 6.52
N LYS A 121 -25.87 -13.76 5.30
CA LYS A 121 -24.46 -13.72 4.90
C LYS A 121 -24.22 -12.48 4.05
N PHE A 122 -23.14 -11.77 4.35
CA PHE A 122 -22.66 -10.62 3.61
C PHE A 122 -21.29 -10.98 3.02
N THR A 123 -21.17 -10.99 1.70
CA THR A 123 -19.88 -11.19 1.02
C THR A 123 -19.46 -9.88 0.35
N PHE A 124 -18.31 -9.35 0.76
CA PHE A 124 -17.74 -8.09 0.29
C PHE A 124 -16.65 -8.36 -0.73
N ALA A 125 -16.74 -7.70 -1.89
CA ALA A 125 -15.83 -7.91 -3.01
C ALA A 125 -15.33 -6.58 -3.58
N GLU A 126 -14.02 -6.47 -3.80
CA GLU A 126 -13.40 -5.36 -4.52
C GLU A 126 -13.61 -5.54 -6.04
N VAL A 127 -13.54 -6.78 -6.53
CA VAL A 127 -13.77 -7.13 -7.95
C VAL A 127 -14.84 -8.22 -8.12
N PRO A 128 -15.50 -8.32 -9.29
CA PRO A 128 -16.59 -9.27 -9.49
C PRO A 128 -16.22 -10.74 -9.24
N SER A 129 -14.99 -11.14 -9.56
CA SER A 129 -14.52 -12.52 -9.42
C SER A 129 -14.54 -13.01 -7.97
N GLU A 130 -14.37 -12.13 -6.97
CA GLU A 130 -14.44 -12.49 -5.54
C GLU A 130 -15.85 -12.99 -5.13
N LEU A 131 -16.91 -12.59 -5.83
CA LEU A 131 -18.27 -13.10 -5.57
C LEU A 131 -18.59 -14.42 -6.29
N ASN A 132 -17.75 -14.80 -7.27
CA ASN A 132 -18.03 -15.90 -8.18
C ASN A 132 -17.00 -17.04 -8.10
N THR A 133 -15.93 -16.85 -7.35
CA THR A 133 -14.94 -17.89 -7.03
C THR A 133 -15.23 -18.45 -5.64
N PRO A 134 -15.47 -19.76 -5.49
CA PRO A 134 -15.68 -20.37 -4.17
C PRO A 134 -14.48 -20.14 -3.25
N PHE A 135 -14.74 -19.67 -2.03
CA PHE A 135 -13.69 -19.47 -1.03
C PHE A 135 -13.26 -20.77 -0.34
N ASP A 136 -14.09 -21.82 -0.41
CA ASP A 136 -13.87 -23.09 0.26
C ASP A 136 -14.00 -24.28 -0.72
N PRO A 137 -13.17 -25.34 -0.60
CA PRO A 137 -12.02 -25.44 0.30
C PRO A 137 -10.93 -24.42 -0.07
N TYR A 138 -10.39 -23.72 0.93
CA TYR A 138 -9.50 -22.57 0.71
C TYR A 138 -8.10 -23.01 0.24
N PRO A 139 -7.63 -22.57 -0.95
CA PRO A 139 -6.36 -23.04 -1.52
C PRO A 139 -5.19 -22.09 -1.29
N GLY A 140 -5.42 -20.89 -0.74
CA GLY A 140 -4.40 -19.84 -0.68
C GLY A 140 -3.35 -20.03 0.42
N GLY A 141 -2.18 -19.40 0.24
CA GLY A 141 -1.05 -19.46 1.17
C GLY A 141 -1.15 -18.49 2.36
N LEU A 142 -1.98 -17.44 2.27
CA LEU A 142 -2.27 -16.54 3.39
C LEU A 142 -3.48 -17.02 4.19
N SER A 143 -3.80 -16.36 5.31
CA SER A 143 -4.98 -16.73 6.09
C SER A 143 -6.29 -16.48 5.31
N ARG A 144 -7.15 -17.50 5.24
CA ARG A 144 -8.52 -17.41 4.72
C ARG A 144 -9.32 -16.26 5.36
N ALA A 145 -9.03 -15.92 6.62
CA ALA A 145 -9.74 -14.88 7.36
C ALA A 145 -9.63 -13.48 6.72
N TRP A 146 -8.71 -13.28 5.76
CA TRP A 146 -8.67 -12.05 4.97
C TRP A 146 -9.83 -11.91 3.99
N LEU A 147 -10.41 -13.01 3.52
CA LEU A 147 -11.64 -12.95 2.73
C LEU A 147 -12.79 -12.43 3.62
N GLN A 148 -13.70 -11.67 3.01
CA GLN A 148 -14.67 -10.84 3.73
C GLN A 148 -16.09 -11.39 3.51
N ASP A 149 -16.41 -12.50 4.18
CA ASP A 149 -17.73 -13.15 4.09
C ASP A 149 -18.36 -13.39 5.48
N GLU A 150 -18.94 -12.33 6.02
CA GLU A 150 -19.48 -12.30 7.37
C GLU A 150 -20.87 -12.95 7.44
N VAL A 151 -21.11 -13.78 8.45
CA VAL A 151 -22.42 -14.42 8.69
C VAL A 151 -22.98 -13.93 10.02
N MET A 152 -24.16 -13.30 9.99
CA MET A 152 -24.83 -12.78 11.17
C MET A 152 -26.11 -13.56 11.45
N THR A 153 -26.32 -13.93 12.72
CA THR A 153 -27.61 -14.43 13.22
C THR A 153 -28.24 -13.32 14.06
N LEU A 154 -29.36 -12.77 13.59
CA LEU A 154 -30.06 -11.66 14.22
C LEU A 154 -31.26 -12.22 14.98
N MET A 155 -31.28 -12.03 16.30
CA MET A 155 -32.21 -12.71 17.19
C MET A 155 -33.66 -12.20 17.09
N THR A 156 -33.84 -10.96 16.65
CA THR A 156 -35.15 -10.29 16.56
C THR A 156 -35.23 -9.39 15.33
N VAL A 157 -36.46 -9.13 14.86
CA VAL A 157 -36.78 -8.08 13.88
C VAL A 157 -38.00 -7.30 14.42
N PRO A 158 -38.01 -5.96 14.44
CA PRO A 158 -36.98 -5.05 13.92
C PRO A 158 -35.68 -5.07 14.74
N ILE A 159 -34.59 -4.65 14.10
CA ILE A 159 -33.26 -4.56 14.73
C ILE A 159 -32.40 -3.54 14.00
N GLU A 160 -31.54 -2.84 14.74
CA GLU A 160 -30.40 -2.10 14.20
C GLU A 160 -29.13 -2.91 14.47
N ALA A 161 -28.27 -3.04 13.46
CA ALA A 161 -27.07 -3.86 13.53
C ALA A 161 -25.92 -3.24 12.71
N SER A 162 -24.70 -3.65 13.04
CA SER A 162 -23.49 -3.26 12.33
C SER A 162 -22.55 -4.46 12.21
N ILE A 163 -21.82 -4.54 11.10
CA ILE A 163 -20.68 -5.47 11.00
C ILE A 163 -19.49 -4.84 11.74
N PRO A 164 -18.95 -5.47 12.79
CA PRO A 164 -17.89 -4.88 13.62
C PRO A 164 -16.53 -4.84 12.91
N ARG A 165 -16.34 -5.70 11.90
CA ARG A 165 -15.12 -5.74 11.09
C ARG A 165 -15.11 -4.59 10.09
N ARG A 166 -14.00 -3.84 10.02
CA ARG A 166 -13.76 -2.92 8.90
C ARG A 166 -13.56 -3.74 7.63
N VAL A 167 -14.22 -3.41 6.53
CA VAL A 167 -14.11 -4.10 5.23
C VAL A 167 -13.73 -3.12 4.12
N SER A 168 -13.24 -3.65 3.00
CA SER A 168 -12.84 -2.93 1.79
C SER A 168 -13.48 -3.57 0.57
N PHE A 169 -14.30 -2.83 -0.19
CA PHE A 169 -15.11 -3.43 -1.27
C PHE A 169 -15.73 -2.39 -2.21
N ARG A 170 -16.31 -2.88 -3.31
CA ARG A 170 -17.29 -2.15 -4.13
C ARG A 170 -18.63 -2.88 -4.21
N TYR A 171 -18.59 -4.21 -4.33
CA TYR A 171 -19.78 -5.05 -4.48
C TYR A 171 -20.10 -5.80 -3.19
N LEU A 172 -21.38 -5.77 -2.81
CA LEU A 172 -21.88 -6.50 -1.64
C LEU A 172 -22.92 -7.52 -2.10
N LYS A 173 -22.65 -8.80 -1.84
CA LYS A 173 -23.64 -9.87 -1.98
C LYS A 173 -24.29 -10.14 -0.63
N ILE A 174 -25.61 -10.10 -0.60
CA ILE A 174 -26.44 -10.37 0.59
C ILE A 174 -27.19 -11.66 0.33
N GLU A 175 -27.03 -12.65 1.21
CA GLU A 175 -27.65 -13.97 1.09
C GLU A 175 -28.43 -14.31 2.35
N LEU A 176 -29.70 -14.71 2.18
CA LEU A 176 -30.54 -15.18 3.27
C LEU A 176 -30.29 -16.68 3.51
N LEU A 177 -29.61 -17.00 4.60
CA LEU A 177 -29.29 -18.38 4.99
C LEU A 177 -30.37 -19.03 5.88
N GLY A 178 -31.15 -18.22 6.58
CA GLY A 178 -32.22 -18.68 7.45
C GLY A 178 -33.31 -17.63 7.58
N ALA A 179 -34.53 -18.01 7.24
CA ALA A 179 -35.73 -17.17 7.31
C ALA A 179 -36.71 -17.69 8.37
N SER A 180 -37.63 -16.83 8.82
CA SER A 180 -38.76 -17.22 9.68
C SER A 180 -40.12 -17.10 8.94
N SER A 181 -41.20 -17.34 9.68
CA SER A 181 -42.60 -17.27 9.25
C SER A 181 -43.00 -15.86 8.78
N PHE A 182 -42.42 -14.81 9.36
CA PHE A 182 -42.72 -13.41 9.07
C PHE A 182 -41.98 -12.85 7.84
N ASP A 183 -42.54 -11.78 7.27
CA ASP A 183 -41.92 -11.02 6.16
C ASP A 183 -41.18 -9.77 6.66
N PHE A 184 -39.97 -9.57 6.17
CA PHE A 184 -39.07 -8.50 6.58
C PHE A 184 -38.23 -7.97 5.43
N ALA A 185 -37.78 -6.73 5.56
CA ALA A 185 -36.93 -6.02 4.61
C ALA A 185 -35.87 -5.20 5.35
N PHE A 186 -34.91 -4.65 4.62
CA PHE A 186 -34.07 -3.59 5.17
C PHE A 186 -34.92 -2.34 5.41
N ASP A 187 -34.66 -1.67 6.52
CA ASP A 187 -35.11 -0.28 6.70
C ASP A 187 -33.97 0.70 6.39
N LYS A 188 -32.75 0.33 6.79
CA LYS A 188 -31.51 1.02 6.45
C LYS A 188 -30.46 0.03 5.93
N LEU A 189 -29.70 0.43 4.91
CA LEU A 189 -28.49 -0.25 4.46
C LEU A 189 -27.48 0.82 4.01
N THR A 190 -26.46 1.05 4.83
CA THR A 190 -25.48 2.13 4.64
C THR A 190 -24.08 1.68 4.95
N PHE A 191 -23.10 2.30 4.32
CA PHE A 191 -21.69 2.08 4.59
C PHE A 191 -21.03 3.36 5.07
N ARG A 192 -20.41 3.34 6.25
CA ARG A 192 -19.58 4.45 6.73
C ARG A 192 -18.15 4.26 6.27
N ALA A 193 -17.81 4.86 5.13
CA ALA A 193 -16.45 4.88 4.59
C ALA A 193 -15.55 5.78 5.42
N GLN A 194 -14.25 5.46 5.53
CA GLN A 194 -13.27 6.19 6.31
C GLN A 194 -11.94 6.42 5.60
N THR A 195 -11.32 7.58 5.85
CA THR A 195 -9.97 7.92 5.35
C THR A 195 -9.37 9.09 6.13
N SER A 196 -8.04 9.20 6.14
CA SER A 196 -7.32 10.41 6.59
C SER A 196 -7.00 11.40 5.46
N ALA A 197 -7.31 11.09 4.21
CA ALA A 197 -7.16 11.98 3.06
C ALA A 197 -8.27 13.06 3.05
N LYS A 198 -7.94 14.28 3.52
CA LYS A 198 -8.91 15.38 3.71
C LYS A 198 -8.89 16.43 2.59
N THR A 199 -7.74 16.64 1.97
CA THR A 199 -7.54 17.73 1.01
C THR A 199 -7.94 17.29 -0.39
N ALA A 200 -8.71 18.08 -1.13
CA ALA A 200 -8.92 17.77 -2.54
C ALA A 200 -7.61 17.95 -3.34
N PRO A 201 -7.17 16.96 -4.15
CA PRO A 201 -6.02 17.12 -5.04
C PRO A 201 -6.25 18.22 -6.07
N LEU A 202 -5.17 18.81 -6.58
CA LEU A 202 -5.25 19.82 -7.63
C LEU A 202 -5.73 19.21 -8.96
N PRO A 203 -6.53 19.94 -9.76
CA PRO A 203 -6.96 19.46 -11.06
C PRO A 203 -5.78 19.43 -12.04
N LEU A 204 -5.75 18.40 -12.91
CA LEU A 204 -4.80 18.34 -14.02
C LEU A 204 -5.17 19.35 -15.12
N ALA A 205 -4.19 19.73 -15.95
CA ALA A 205 -4.41 20.61 -17.10
C ALA A 205 -5.58 20.12 -17.97
N SER A 206 -6.37 21.03 -18.54
CA SER A 206 -7.53 20.69 -19.38
C SER A 206 -7.15 19.92 -20.65
N THR A 207 -5.91 20.08 -21.12
CA THR A 207 -5.32 19.36 -22.26
C THR A 207 -4.88 17.93 -21.96
N THR A 208 -4.91 17.51 -20.69
CA THR A 208 -4.46 16.16 -20.30
C THR A 208 -5.30 15.11 -20.99
N ASP A 209 -4.63 14.14 -21.61
CA ASP A 209 -5.22 12.98 -22.26
C ASP A 209 -6.26 12.29 -21.35
N PRO A 210 -7.46 11.93 -21.87
CA PRO A 210 -8.53 11.35 -21.05
C PRO A 210 -8.13 10.08 -20.31
N LEU A 211 -7.31 9.19 -20.91
CA LEU A 211 -6.85 7.98 -20.25
C LEU A 211 -5.86 8.32 -19.13
N ILE A 212 -4.93 9.25 -19.35
CA ILE A 212 -4.01 9.70 -18.29
C ILE A 212 -4.76 10.37 -17.14
N ARG A 213 -5.79 11.17 -17.43
CA ARG A 213 -6.67 11.74 -16.41
C ARG A 213 -7.33 10.63 -15.59
N LYS A 214 -7.85 9.59 -16.26
CA LYS A 214 -8.48 8.46 -15.58
C LYS A 214 -7.49 7.65 -14.74
N ILE A 215 -6.28 7.43 -15.23
CA ILE A 215 -5.17 6.80 -14.47
C ILE A 215 -4.89 7.60 -13.19
N ASN A 216 -4.83 8.93 -13.27
CA ASN A 216 -4.64 9.77 -12.09
C ASN A 216 -5.81 9.65 -11.11
N GLU A 217 -7.06 9.67 -11.58
CA GLU A 217 -8.24 9.49 -10.73
C GLU A 217 -8.22 8.15 -9.96
N VAL A 218 -7.95 7.05 -10.66
CA VAL A 218 -7.84 5.70 -10.06
C VAL A 218 -6.69 5.66 -9.05
N GLY A 219 -5.54 6.26 -9.37
CA GLY A 219 -4.42 6.37 -8.44
C GLY A 219 -4.75 7.19 -7.19
N LEU A 220 -5.46 8.31 -7.34
CA LEU A 220 -5.90 9.14 -6.22
C LEU A 220 -6.89 8.41 -5.31
N LEU A 221 -7.82 7.63 -5.88
CA LEU A 221 -8.74 6.81 -5.10
C LEU A 221 -7.98 5.69 -4.35
N THR A 222 -7.04 5.03 -5.02
CA THR A 222 -6.18 4.00 -4.40
C THR A 222 -5.46 4.55 -3.18
N LEU A 223 -4.80 5.70 -3.32
CA LEU A 223 -4.10 6.34 -2.21
C LEU A 223 -5.05 6.77 -1.09
N LYS A 224 -6.22 7.34 -1.41
CA LYS A 224 -7.23 7.74 -0.41
C LYS A 224 -7.67 6.56 0.48
N GLU A 225 -7.93 5.42 -0.13
CA GLU A 225 -8.42 4.23 0.58
C GLU A 225 -7.34 3.61 1.47
N CYS A 226 -6.07 3.68 1.05
CA CYS A 226 -4.90 3.24 1.81
C CYS A 226 -4.45 4.23 2.91
N MET A 227 -4.78 5.52 2.78
CA MET A 227 -4.50 6.54 3.80
C MET A 227 -5.46 6.43 5.00
N GLN A 228 -5.03 5.72 6.03
CA GLN A 228 -5.78 5.49 7.27
C GLN A 228 -5.05 6.16 8.45
N THR A 229 -4.95 5.50 9.61
CA THR A 229 -4.15 5.99 10.75
C THR A 229 -2.65 5.82 10.52
N VAL A 230 -2.27 4.98 9.57
CA VAL A 230 -0.97 4.88 8.90
C VAL A 230 -1.21 4.83 7.40
N TYR A 231 -0.14 4.82 6.62
CA TYR A 231 -0.19 4.31 5.26
C TYR A 231 -0.35 2.79 5.31
N GLU A 232 -1.52 2.29 4.91
CA GLU A 232 -1.75 0.87 4.76
C GLU A 232 -1.40 0.44 3.34
N ASP A 233 -0.66 -0.66 3.20
CA ASP A 233 -0.38 -1.30 1.91
C ASP A 233 -1.67 -1.56 1.10
N GLY A 234 -2.66 -2.20 1.75
CA GLY A 234 -3.99 -2.43 1.20
C GLY A 234 -5.08 -2.51 2.28
N PRO A 235 -6.25 -1.87 2.08
CA PRO A 235 -7.29 -1.76 3.11
C PRO A 235 -8.08 -3.07 3.34
N LYS A 236 -8.16 -3.96 2.34
CA LYS A 236 -8.64 -5.33 2.54
C LYS A 236 -7.62 -6.13 3.34
N ARG A 237 -6.36 -6.10 2.87
CA ARG A 237 -5.20 -6.85 3.34
C ARG A 237 -3.93 -6.14 2.83
N ASP A 238 -2.83 -6.06 3.60
CA ASP A 238 -2.66 -6.56 4.97
C ASP A 238 -3.11 -5.57 6.05
N ARG A 239 -3.50 -4.35 5.66
CA ARG A 239 -3.88 -3.24 6.54
C ARG A 239 -2.72 -2.75 7.41
N ARG A 240 -1.51 -2.71 6.83
CA ARG A 240 -0.28 -2.52 7.60
C ARG A 240 0.65 -1.51 6.97
N LEU A 241 1.50 -0.94 7.82
CA LEU A 241 2.57 -0.06 7.40
C LEU A 241 3.77 -0.90 6.96
N TRP A 242 4.06 -0.89 5.67
CA TRP A 242 5.26 -1.47 5.07
C TRP A 242 6.18 -0.36 4.57
N ILE A 243 7.50 -0.53 4.70
CA ILE A 243 8.45 0.54 4.34
C ILE A 243 8.48 0.78 2.81
N GLY A 244 8.44 -0.27 2.00
CA GLY A 244 8.42 -0.14 0.54
C GLY A 244 7.22 0.66 0.05
N ASP A 245 6.04 0.32 0.57
CA ASP A 245 4.77 1.00 0.32
C ASP A 245 4.80 2.44 0.82
N LEU A 246 5.22 2.67 2.07
CA LEU A 246 5.39 3.99 2.67
C LEU A 246 6.16 4.94 1.74
N TYR A 247 7.28 4.49 1.19
CA TYR A 247 8.09 5.34 0.32
C TYR A 247 7.28 5.83 -0.90
N LEU A 248 6.59 4.91 -1.58
CA LEU A 248 5.82 5.22 -2.78
C LEU A 248 4.56 6.03 -2.47
N GLU A 249 3.87 5.71 -1.38
CA GLU A 249 2.71 6.45 -0.89
C GLU A 249 3.07 7.87 -0.47
N ALA A 250 4.22 8.06 0.18
CA ALA A 250 4.69 9.38 0.57
C ALA A 250 4.96 10.27 -0.65
N LEU A 251 5.56 9.72 -1.72
CA LEU A 251 5.76 10.43 -2.98
C LEU A 251 4.43 10.83 -3.62
N ALA A 252 3.48 9.90 -3.71
CA ALA A 252 2.16 10.17 -4.26
C ALA A 252 1.38 11.21 -3.43
N ASN A 253 1.44 11.10 -2.10
CA ASN A 253 0.81 12.05 -1.17
C ASN A 253 1.39 13.47 -1.30
N ALA A 254 2.72 13.61 -1.40
CA ALA A 254 3.37 14.91 -1.54
C ALA A 254 2.88 15.68 -2.79
N TRP A 255 2.48 14.96 -3.84
CA TRP A 255 1.97 15.50 -5.09
C TRP A 255 0.44 15.42 -5.23
N SER A 256 -0.29 15.11 -4.15
CA SER A 256 -1.76 15.05 -4.14
C SER A 256 -2.37 15.63 -2.86
N TYR A 257 -2.62 14.80 -1.85
CA TYR A 257 -3.34 15.14 -0.61
C TYR A 257 -2.54 16.00 0.36
N LYS A 258 -1.21 15.93 0.28
CA LYS A 258 -0.26 16.68 1.11
C LYS A 258 -0.49 16.53 2.62
N ASN A 259 -0.96 15.35 3.05
CA ASN A 259 -1.05 15.02 4.46
C ASN A 259 0.32 14.59 4.98
N HIS A 260 1.23 15.56 5.18
CA HIS A 260 2.60 15.27 5.58
C HIS A 260 2.74 14.80 7.03
N ASP A 261 1.74 15.07 7.89
CA ASP A 261 1.72 14.55 9.26
C ASP A 261 1.56 13.02 9.28
N LEU A 262 0.83 12.44 8.32
CA LEU A 262 0.77 10.98 8.15
C LEU A 262 2.15 10.40 7.79
N THR A 263 2.88 11.02 6.87
CA THR A 263 4.25 10.61 6.53
C THR A 263 5.17 10.70 7.74
N LYS A 264 5.11 11.82 8.48
CA LYS A 264 5.86 12.04 9.73
C LYS A 264 5.56 10.94 10.76
N ARG A 265 4.28 10.63 10.97
CA ARG A 265 3.84 9.54 11.88
C ARG A 265 4.49 8.21 11.52
N CYS A 266 4.39 7.81 10.26
CA CYS A 266 4.87 6.52 9.79
C CYS A 266 6.39 6.39 9.92
N LEU A 267 7.14 7.45 9.59
CA LEU A 267 8.60 7.49 9.76
C LEU A 267 8.98 7.27 11.24
N TYR A 268 8.41 8.05 12.16
CA TYR A 268 8.67 7.86 13.59
C TYR A 268 8.24 6.49 14.11
N LEU A 269 7.10 5.96 13.65
CA LEU A 269 6.58 4.67 14.10
C LEU A 269 7.56 3.53 13.77
N LEU A 270 8.06 3.50 12.54
CA LEU A 270 9.04 2.52 12.08
C LEU A 270 10.36 2.65 12.84
N ALA A 271 10.87 3.86 13.00
CA ALA A 271 12.10 4.13 13.75
C ALA A 271 12.02 3.69 15.21
N ALA A 272 10.91 4.01 15.89
CA ALA A 272 10.70 3.67 17.30
C ALA A 272 10.63 2.16 17.55
N LEU A 273 10.33 1.37 16.51
CA LEU A 273 10.14 -0.07 16.57
C LEU A 273 11.28 -0.86 15.91
N ALA A 274 12.43 -0.22 15.67
CA ALA A 274 13.65 -0.92 15.23
C ALA A 274 14.03 -2.03 16.22
N ASN A 275 14.80 -3.03 15.78
CA ASN A 275 15.25 -4.13 16.65
C ASN A 275 16.40 -3.70 17.61
N ASP A 276 16.91 -4.64 18.41
CA ASP A 276 17.99 -4.38 19.38
C ASP A 276 19.36 -4.06 18.75
N GLU A 277 19.48 -4.22 17.43
CA GLU A 277 20.63 -3.74 16.66
C GLU A 277 20.34 -2.43 15.92
N GLY A 278 19.16 -1.82 16.06
CA GLY A 278 18.76 -0.61 15.35
C GLY A 278 18.42 -0.84 13.87
N LEU A 279 18.29 -2.09 13.42
CA LEU A 279 17.79 -2.44 12.09
C LEU A 279 16.26 -2.32 12.07
N LEU A 280 15.73 -1.71 11.03
CA LEU A 280 14.29 -1.58 10.87
C LEU A 280 13.62 -2.92 10.55
N HIS A 281 12.37 -3.06 10.98
CA HIS A 281 11.48 -4.10 10.51
C HIS A 281 10.81 -3.63 9.22
N ALA A 282 10.59 -4.54 8.28
CA ALA A 282 9.93 -4.25 7.01
C ALA A 282 8.49 -3.74 7.21
N THR A 283 7.84 -4.19 8.29
CA THR A 283 6.47 -3.82 8.65
C THR A 283 6.26 -3.72 10.15
N VAL A 284 5.32 -2.85 10.52
CA VAL A 284 4.86 -2.61 11.90
C VAL A 284 3.34 -2.57 11.96
N LEU A 285 2.80 -2.86 13.14
CA LEU A 285 1.38 -2.87 13.45
C LEU A 285 1.08 -1.85 14.55
N GLU A 286 -0.08 -1.20 14.48
CA GLU A 286 -0.53 -0.24 15.51
C GLU A 286 -1.28 -0.91 16.67
N THR A 287 -1.93 -2.06 16.43
CA THR A 287 -2.90 -2.67 17.36
C THR A 287 -2.46 -4.07 17.80
N PRO A 288 -2.73 -4.48 19.05
CA PRO A 288 -3.41 -3.73 20.12
C PRO A 288 -2.56 -2.59 20.71
N THR A 289 -1.25 -2.64 20.50
CA THR A 289 -0.30 -1.56 20.77
C THR A 289 0.75 -1.56 19.67
N PRO A 290 1.45 -0.44 19.39
CA PRO A 290 2.54 -0.40 18.43
C PRO A 290 3.59 -1.49 18.64
N HIS A 291 3.82 -2.31 17.62
CA HIS A 291 4.83 -3.39 17.64
C HIS A 291 5.27 -3.77 16.23
N PRO A 292 6.50 -4.30 16.05
CA PRO A 292 6.94 -4.80 14.77
C PRO A 292 6.43 -6.22 14.50
N GLN A 293 6.43 -6.62 13.23
CA GLN A 293 6.42 -8.05 12.91
C GLN A 293 7.84 -8.62 13.07
N ASN A 294 8.05 -9.42 14.10
CA ASN A 294 9.35 -10.06 14.35
C ASN A 294 9.81 -10.92 13.16
N GLY A 295 11.11 -10.90 12.87
CA GLY A 295 11.72 -11.68 11.79
C GLY A 295 11.56 -11.11 10.37
N THR A 296 10.93 -9.95 10.20
CA THR A 296 10.74 -9.30 8.89
C THR A 296 11.85 -8.30 8.57
N HIS A 297 13.10 -8.73 8.51
CA HIS A 297 14.22 -7.83 8.17
C HIS A 297 14.48 -7.81 6.66
N CYS A 298 14.04 -6.72 6.03
CA CYS A 298 14.15 -6.48 4.59
C CYS A 298 15.15 -5.34 4.34
N LEU A 299 16.29 -5.67 3.75
CA LEU A 299 17.41 -4.74 3.68
C LEU A 299 17.18 -3.65 2.62
N ASP A 300 16.57 -3.99 1.48
CA ASP A 300 16.18 -3.03 0.46
C ASP A 300 15.16 -2.02 1.00
N TYR A 301 14.18 -2.48 1.76
CA TYR A 301 13.22 -1.59 2.43
C TYR A 301 13.92 -0.69 3.46
N SER A 302 14.81 -1.23 4.28
CA SER A 302 15.58 -0.45 5.25
C SER A 302 16.38 0.67 4.59
N LEU A 303 16.94 0.44 3.40
CA LEU A 303 17.64 1.46 2.62
C LEU A 303 16.70 2.49 1.97
N LEU A 304 15.49 2.08 1.58
CA LEU A 304 14.46 2.98 1.05
C LEU A 304 13.86 3.88 2.14
N TYR A 305 13.84 3.45 3.40
CA TYR A 305 13.48 4.31 4.52
C TYR A 305 14.33 5.60 4.55
N ASN A 306 15.64 5.48 4.32
CA ASN A 306 16.54 6.64 4.26
C ASN A 306 16.15 7.61 3.14
N VAL A 307 15.72 7.08 2.00
CA VAL A 307 15.29 7.85 0.84
C VAL A 307 13.94 8.51 1.12
N ALA A 308 13.01 7.80 1.76
CA ALA A 308 11.72 8.36 2.20
C ALA A 308 11.92 9.55 3.15
N LEU A 309 12.86 9.46 4.10
CA LEU A 309 13.18 10.58 5.00
C LEU A 309 13.76 11.79 4.26
N LEU A 310 14.64 11.56 3.27
CA LEU A 310 15.16 12.63 2.41
C LEU A 310 14.04 13.34 1.65
N GLU A 311 13.17 12.58 0.97
CA GLU A 311 12.09 13.15 0.18
C GLU A 311 11.06 13.86 1.08
N TYR A 312 10.77 13.31 2.27
CA TYR A 312 9.98 14.00 3.29
C TYR A 312 10.59 15.36 3.67
N LEU A 313 11.90 15.43 3.92
CA LEU A 313 12.58 16.69 4.26
C LEU A 313 12.52 17.69 3.09
N LYS A 314 12.67 17.24 1.85
CA LYS A 314 12.57 18.11 0.67
C LYS A 314 11.19 18.74 0.52
N GLU A 315 10.15 17.94 0.74
CA GLU A 315 8.76 18.38 0.56
C GLU A 315 8.28 19.28 1.71
N THR A 316 8.77 19.06 2.93
CA THR A 316 8.26 19.77 4.13
C THR A 316 9.21 20.82 4.70
N GLY A 317 10.52 20.69 4.48
CA GLY A 317 11.54 21.46 5.18
C GLY A 317 11.68 21.13 6.67
N ASP A 318 11.00 20.09 7.18
CA ASP A 318 10.98 19.72 8.59
C ASP A 318 12.30 19.07 9.02
N LYS A 319 13.27 19.93 9.37
CA LYS A 319 14.59 19.52 9.84
C LYS A 319 14.57 18.82 11.19
N GLU A 320 13.56 19.05 12.04
CA GLU A 320 13.48 18.41 13.35
C GLU A 320 13.34 16.91 13.19
N VAL A 321 12.37 16.47 12.38
CA VAL A 321 12.16 15.03 12.08
C VAL A 321 13.40 14.40 11.46
N ALA A 322 14.02 15.09 10.50
CA ALA A 322 15.20 14.58 9.83
C ALA A 322 16.42 14.49 10.76
N LEU A 323 16.59 15.42 11.70
CA LEU A 323 17.65 15.37 12.72
C LEU A 323 17.37 14.27 13.75
N ASP A 324 16.14 14.12 14.21
CA ASP A 324 15.73 13.06 15.12
C ASP A 324 16.07 11.69 14.55
N LEU A 325 15.75 11.48 13.28
CA LEU A 325 15.84 10.17 12.61
C LEU A 325 17.18 9.94 11.90
N TRP A 326 18.09 10.92 11.94
CA TRP A 326 19.45 10.78 11.38
C TRP A 326 20.23 9.57 11.91
N PRO A 327 20.21 9.24 13.23
CA PRO A 327 20.87 8.03 13.73
C PRO A 327 20.34 6.74 13.10
N VAL A 328 19.06 6.70 12.74
CA VAL A 328 18.44 5.56 12.05
C VAL A 328 19.03 5.39 10.66
N VAL A 329 19.17 6.49 9.92
CA VAL A 329 19.76 6.52 8.56
C VAL A 329 21.17 5.95 8.56
N VAL A 330 22.02 6.47 9.47
CA VAL A 330 23.39 6.00 9.65
C VAL A 330 23.39 4.49 9.91
N ARG A 331 22.51 4.04 10.81
CA ARG A 331 22.47 2.63 11.17
C ARG A 331 22.04 1.70 10.03
N GLN A 332 21.09 2.10 9.19
CA GLN A 332 20.67 1.25 8.06
C GLN A 332 21.81 1.10 7.04
N ILE A 333 22.59 2.16 6.80
CA ILE A 333 23.79 2.10 5.96
C ILE A 333 24.83 1.14 6.56
N GLU A 334 25.11 1.25 7.86
CA GLU A 334 26.03 0.32 8.54
C GLU A 334 25.59 -1.14 8.38
N MET A 335 24.29 -1.42 8.55
CA MET A 335 23.74 -2.78 8.39
C MET A 335 23.94 -3.31 6.97
N ALA A 336 23.68 -2.48 5.96
CA ALA A 336 23.87 -2.88 4.57
C ALA A 336 25.34 -3.13 4.23
N LEU A 337 26.25 -2.25 4.65
CA LEU A 337 27.69 -2.38 4.34
C LEU A 337 28.34 -3.61 4.98
N ARG A 338 27.79 -4.13 6.08
CA ARG A 338 28.25 -5.41 6.66
C ARG A 338 28.11 -6.59 5.70
N GLN A 339 27.21 -6.53 4.72
CA GLN A 339 26.97 -7.60 3.76
C GLN A 339 27.92 -7.58 2.56
N TYR A 340 28.81 -6.59 2.47
CA TYR A 340 29.76 -6.48 1.37
C TYR A 340 31.05 -7.27 1.64
N SER A 341 31.63 -7.81 0.57
CA SER A 341 32.98 -8.39 0.56
C SER A 341 34.06 -7.31 0.45
N ASP A 342 35.33 -7.70 0.60
CA ASP A 342 36.48 -6.80 0.41
C ASP A 342 36.57 -6.23 -1.03
N ASP A 343 35.97 -6.93 -2.00
CA ASP A 343 35.85 -6.50 -3.40
C ASP A 343 34.66 -5.54 -3.65
N TRP A 344 33.97 -5.12 -2.60
CA TRP A 344 32.77 -4.27 -2.66
C TRP A 344 31.62 -4.88 -3.46
N ILE A 345 31.43 -6.20 -3.39
CA ILE A 345 30.25 -6.88 -3.94
C ILE A 345 29.35 -7.34 -2.80
N TYR A 346 28.04 -7.15 -2.94
CA TYR A 346 27.06 -7.69 -2.01
C TYR A 346 27.12 -9.23 -2.01
N ASP A 347 27.39 -9.81 -0.85
CA ASP A 347 27.47 -11.26 -0.67
C ASP A 347 26.09 -11.82 -0.29
N MET A 348 25.45 -12.47 -1.27
CA MET A 348 24.12 -13.08 -1.12
C MET A 348 24.10 -14.26 -0.11
N GLN A 349 25.26 -14.78 0.28
CA GLN A 349 25.39 -15.95 1.16
C GLN A 349 25.92 -15.60 2.55
N LYS A 350 26.39 -14.36 2.75
CA LYS A 350 26.89 -13.91 4.05
C LYS A 350 25.77 -13.94 5.08
N LYS A 351 26.08 -14.47 6.27
CA LYS A 351 25.13 -14.55 7.39
C LYS A 351 25.20 -13.27 8.21
N PRO A 352 24.07 -12.77 8.75
CA PRO A 352 22.70 -13.27 8.52
C PRO A 352 22.21 -12.98 7.10
N ILE A 353 21.38 -13.86 6.54
CA ILE A 353 20.74 -13.62 5.24
C ILE A 353 19.52 -12.74 5.49
N TYR A 354 19.48 -11.58 4.83
CA TYR A 354 18.32 -10.69 4.83
C TYR A 354 17.38 -11.02 3.68
N TRP A 355 16.10 -10.77 3.92
CA TRP A 355 15.11 -10.79 2.83
C TRP A 355 15.34 -9.59 1.92
N LEU A 356 15.25 -9.82 0.61
CA LEU A 356 15.31 -8.80 -0.43
C LEU A 356 14.03 -8.87 -1.25
N VAL A 357 13.18 -7.86 -1.19
CA VAL A 357 11.91 -7.86 -1.93
C VAL A 357 12.20 -7.55 -3.39
N PHE A 358 12.52 -6.29 -3.69
CA PHE A 358 12.58 -5.65 -5.02
C PHE A 358 11.34 -5.81 -5.92
N ASP A 359 10.76 -7.00 -5.97
CA ASP A 359 9.65 -7.40 -6.85
C ASP A 359 9.08 -8.78 -6.46
N TRP A 360 7.81 -8.99 -6.79
CA TRP A 360 7.13 -10.29 -6.73
C TRP A 360 7.28 -11.04 -8.05
N LYS A 361 8.54 -11.38 -8.37
CA LYS A 361 8.88 -12.14 -9.58
C LYS A 361 9.70 -13.38 -9.23
N ASP A 362 9.20 -14.53 -9.69
CA ASP A 362 9.90 -15.80 -9.55
C ASP A 362 11.23 -15.79 -10.32
N ASN A 363 12.23 -16.47 -9.75
CA ASN A 363 13.57 -16.63 -10.33
C ASN A 363 14.29 -15.30 -10.63
N TYR A 364 13.89 -14.20 -9.99
CA TYR A 364 14.57 -12.92 -10.13
C TYR A 364 15.87 -12.87 -9.30
N ASP A 365 17.02 -12.69 -9.97
CA ASP A 365 18.31 -12.51 -9.31
C ASP A 365 18.51 -11.05 -8.85
N ARG A 366 18.71 -10.87 -7.54
CA ARG A 366 18.68 -9.57 -6.87
C ARG A 366 20.04 -8.95 -6.64
N GLN A 367 21.15 -9.63 -6.96
CA GLN A 367 22.48 -9.19 -6.55
C GLN A 367 22.88 -7.85 -7.17
N ALA A 368 22.70 -7.70 -8.49
CA ALA A 368 23.01 -6.46 -9.18
C ALA A 368 22.10 -5.30 -8.71
N SER A 369 20.83 -5.57 -8.43
CA SER A 369 19.92 -4.54 -7.92
C SER A 369 20.26 -4.10 -6.50
N MET A 370 20.64 -5.04 -5.62
CA MET A 370 21.12 -4.71 -4.29
C MET A 370 22.39 -3.85 -4.33
N GLN A 371 23.28 -4.13 -5.29
CA GLN A 371 24.46 -3.32 -5.55
C GLN A 371 24.10 -1.88 -5.94
N GLY A 372 23.17 -1.71 -6.88
CA GLY A 372 22.70 -0.39 -7.32
C GLY A 372 21.95 0.35 -6.21
N LEU A 373 21.00 -0.29 -5.54
CA LEU A 373 20.24 0.29 -4.44
C LEU A 373 21.13 0.78 -3.30
N THR A 374 22.16 0.02 -2.92
CA THR A 374 23.07 0.45 -1.84
C THR A 374 23.86 1.70 -2.25
N ALA A 375 24.38 1.75 -3.48
CA ALA A 375 25.05 2.95 -3.99
C ALA A 375 24.10 4.15 -4.05
N PHE A 376 22.87 3.94 -4.53
CA PHE A 376 21.82 4.96 -4.57
C PHE A 376 21.49 5.49 -3.17
N SER A 377 21.25 4.60 -2.20
CA SER A 377 20.89 4.96 -0.83
C SER A 377 22.04 5.67 -0.10
N LEU A 378 23.30 5.28 -0.33
CA LEU A 378 24.47 6.02 0.19
C LEU A 378 24.51 7.47 -0.31
N GLU A 379 24.26 7.68 -1.59
CA GLU A 379 24.27 9.03 -2.18
C GLU A 379 23.11 9.88 -1.70
N LYS A 380 21.91 9.28 -1.61
CA LYS A 380 20.72 9.94 -1.05
C LYS A 380 20.89 10.25 0.44
N SER A 381 21.46 9.33 1.20
CA SER A 381 21.76 9.55 2.63
C SER A 381 22.84 10.63 2.80
N TYR A 382 23.82 10.73 1.89
CA TYR A 382 24.79 11.84 1.91
C TYR A 382 24.17 13.18 1.49
N GLU A 383 23.20 13.18 0.57
CA GLU A 383 22.39 14.35 0.25
C GLU A 383 21.63 14.85 1.49
N LEU A 384 21.00 13.93 2.23
CA LEU A 384 20.35 14.23 3.51
C LEU A 384 21.37 14.81 4.51
N ALA A 385 22.55 14.19 4.62
CA ALA A 385 23.61 14.67 5.51
C ALA A 385 23.96 16.14 5.24
N LYS A 386 24.08 16.54 3.96
CA LYS A 386 24.33 17.93 3.56
C LYS A 386 23.21 18.88 4.01
N MET A 387 21.95 18.48 3.84
CA MET A 387 20.81 19.31 4.23
C MET A 387 20.73 19.54 5.76
N LEU A 388 21.32 18.61 6.54
CA LEU A 388 21.34 18.64 8.00
C LEU A 388 22.64 19.19 8.60
N GLY A 389 23.67 19.49 7.80
CA GLY A 389 25.00 19.88 8.31
C GLY A 389 25.77 18.72 8.97
N LYS A 390 25.52 17.49 8.53
CA LYS A 390 26.05 16.21 9.04
C LYS A 390 27.09 15.58 8.13
N GLU A 391 27.63 16.32 7.16
CA GLU A 391 28.58 15.82 6.15
C GLU A 391 29.83 15.21 6.75
N LYS A 392 30.29 15.72 7.90
CA LYS A 392 31.47 15.19 8.60
C LYS A 392 31.26 13.76 9.09
N GLU A 393 30.05 13.44 9.55
CA GLU A 393 29.66 12.10 10.03
C GLU A 393 29.54 11.11 8.84
N ALA A 394 29.12 11.61 7.68
CA ALA A 394 28.89 10.82 6.46
C ALA A 394 30.01 10.95 5.41
N ARG A 395 31.19 11.47 5.77
CA ARG A 395 32.24 11.89 4.81
C ARG A 395 32.74 10.79 3.88
N ASP A 396 32.69 9.54 4.34
CA ASP A 396 33.19 8.38 3.61
C ASP A 396 32.15 7.79 2.63
N TRP A 397 30.87 8.16 2.77
CA TRP A 397 29.79 7.56 1.96
C TRP A 397 29.93 7.81 0.46
N PRO A 398 30.29 9.01 -0.04
CA PRO A 398 30.53 9.20 -1.48
C PRO A 398 31.65 8.32 -2.03
N ARG A 399 32.74 8.15 -1.25
CA ARG A 399 33.87 7.28 -1.61
C ARG A 399 33.43 5.82 -1.67
N ILE A 400 32.70 5.35 -0.67
CA ILE A 400 32.17 3.98 -0.60
C ILE A 400 31.20 3.70 -1.74
N ALA A 401 30.26 4.62 -2.01
CA ALA A 401 29.36 4.53 -3.16
C ALA A 401 30.16 4.40 -4.46
N GLY A 402 31.21 5.22 -4.66
CA GLY A 402 32.10 5.11 -5.80
C GLY A 402 32.80 3.73 -5.92
N GLN A 403 33.20 3.11 -4.81
CA GLN A 403 33.78 1.77 -4.80
C GLN A 403 32.76 0.70 -5.20
N ILE A 404 31.55 0.76 -4.64
CA ILE A 404 30.42 -0.12 -4.97
C ILE A 404 30.06 0.00 -6.46
N LYS A 405 29.97 1.22 -7.01
CA LYS A 405 29.71 1.46 -8.44
C LYS A 405 30.82 0.91 -9.34
N LYS A 406 32.09 1.11 -8.96
CA LYS A 406 33.24 0.58 -9.72
C LYS A 406 33.24 -0.95 -9.74
N ALA A 407 32.99 -1.58 -8.59
CA ALA A 407 32.85 -3.03 -8.50
C ALA A 407 31.67 -3.53 -9.32
N ALA A 408 30.54 -2.81 -9.27
CA ALA A 408 29.35 -3.13 -10.05
C ALA A 408 29.62 -3.13 -11.56
N ARG A 409 30.31 -2.09 -12.08
CA ARG A 409 30.69 -2.00 -13.50
C ARG A 409 31.64 -3.12 -13.90
N LYS A 410 32.56 -3.52 -13.03
CA LYS A 410 33.50 -4.62 -13.32
C LYS A 410 32.80 -5.98 -13.39
N THR A 411 31.85 -6.22 -12.49
CA THR A 411 31.26 -7.55 -12.28
C THR A 411 30.00 -7.78 -13.12
N PHE A 412 29.11 -6.79 -13.19
CA PHE A 412 27.76 -6.95 -13.71
C PHE A 412 27.56 -6.37 -15.12
N TYR A 413 28.42 -5.45 -15.59
CA TYR A 413 28.24 -4.84 -16.91
C TYR A 413 28.73 -5.76 -18.03
N ASP A 414 27.81 -6.20 -18.89
CA ASP A 414 28.12 -6.89 -20.13
C ASP A 414 28.38 -5.87 -21.24
N GLN A 415 29.66 -5.61 -21.51
CA GLN A 415 30.08 -4.65 -22.54
C GLN A 415 29.61 -5.02 -23.95
N LYS A 416 29.48 -6.32 -24.26
CA LYS A 416 29.11 -6.80 -25.60
C LYS A 416 27.67 -6.39 -25.91
N ASN A 417 26.77 -6.62 -24.96
CA ASN A 417 25.35 -6.37 -25.14
C ASN A 417 24.94 -4.96 -24.64
N GLY A 418 25.78 -4.30 -23.84
CA GLY A 418 25.49 -3.00 -23.25
C GLY A 418 24.40 -3.05 -22.18
N VAL A 419 24.32 -4.15 -21.42
CA VAL A 419 23.34 -4.39 -20.36
C VAL A 419 24.02 -4.84 -19.07
N ILE A 420 23.30 -4.79 -17.97
CA ILE A 420 23.67 -5.33 -16.67
C ILE A 420 23.13 -6.75 -16.56
N VAL A 421 23.98 -7.67 -16.14
CA VAL A 421 23.61 -9.05 -15.81
C VAL A 421 23.74 -9.28 -14.30
N SER A 422 22.98 -10.24 -13.77
CA SER A 422 22.99 -10.56 -12.34
C SER A 422 23.15 -12.06 -12.09
N GLY A 423 23.83 -12.38 -10.99
CA GLY A 423 23.99 -13.75 -10.51
C GLY A 423 24.88 -14.65 -11.36
N PRO A 424 25.08 -15.90 -10.92
CA PRO A 424 25.92 -16.89 -11.62
C PRO A 424 25.41 -17.20 -13.04
N ASN A 425 24.09 -17.12 -13.25
CA ASN A 425 23.47 -17.37 -14.55
C ASN A 425 23.51 -16.16 -15.49
N ARG A 426 24.09 -15.03 -15.06
CA ARG A 426 24.16 -13.77 -15.82
C ARG A 426 22.79 -13.34 -16.35
N GLN A 427 21.75 -13.43 -15.51
CA GLN A 427 20.38 -13.07 -15.88
C GLN A 427 20.30 -11.58 -16.27
N VAL A 428 19.69 -11.29 -17.41
CA VAL A 428 19.31 -9.93 -17.81
C VAL A 428 17.91 -9.65 -17.27
N SER A 429 17.77 -8.62 -16.44
CA SER A 429 16.48 -8.19 -15.89
C SER A 429 16.29 -6.69 -16.06
N TYR A 430 15.04 -6.23 -16.05
CA TYR A 430 14.75 -4.79 -16.09
C TYR A 430 15.33 -4.10 -14.86
N LEU A 431 15.10 -4.69 -13.68
CA LEU A 431 15.47 -4.08 -12.41
C LEU A 431 16.99 -3.99 -12.20
N SER A 432 17.77 -4.92 -12.75
CA SER A 432 19.24 -4.78 -12.75
C SER A 432 19.69 -3.55 -13.52
N GLN A 433 19.00 -3.16 -14.60
CA GLN A 433 19.30 -1.93 -15.34
C GLN A 433 18.87 -0.72 -14.53
N VAL A 434 17.62 -0.75 -14.05
CA VAL A 434 16.99 0.32 -13.29
C VAL A 434 17.85 0.74 -12.11
N TRP A 435 18.27 -0.18 -11.26
CA TRP A 435 19.04 0.18 -10.07
C TRP A 435 20.45 0.70 -10.39
N MET A 436 21.05 0.26 -11.50
CA MET A 436 22.32 0.81 -11.98
C MET A 436 22.17 2.20 -12.63
N ILE A 437 20.99 2.50 -13.18
CA ILE A 437 20.64 3.84 -13.70
C ILE A 437 20.36 4.80 -12.54
N LEU A 438 19.52 4.39 -11.59
CA LEU A 438 19.15 5.20 -10.43
C LEU A 438 20.37 5.53 -9.57
N SER A 439 21.27 4.57 -9.40
CA SER A 439 22.54 4.78 -8.72
C SER A 439 23.60 5.46 -9.58
N GLU A 440 23.31 5.90 -10.81
CA GLU A 440 24.28 6.53 -11.73
C GLU A 440 25.55 5.69 -11.96
N THR A 441 25.46 4.37 -11.81
CA THR A 441 26.52 3.43 -12.21
C THR A 441 26.59 3.38 -13.74
N LEU A 442 25.43 3.45 -14.39
CA LEU A 442 25.29 3.74 -15.80
C LEU A 442 25.03 5.23 -15.99
N THR A 443 25.68 5.82 -16.99
CA THR A 443 25.32 7.17 -17.46
C THR A 443 23.93 7.16 -18.10
N ALA A 444 23.27 8.31 -18.22
CA ALA A 444 21.95 8.41 -18.87
C ALA A 444 21.94 7.80 -20.29
N LYS A 445 23.02 7.96 -21.06
CA LYS A 445 23.16 7.39 -22.41
C LYS A 445 23.32 5.86 -22.39
N GLU A 446 24.16 5.33 -21.50
CA GLU A 446 24.29 3.88 -21.31
C GLU A 446 22.98 3.28 -20.79
N GLY A 447 22.33 3.95 -19.85
CA GLY A 447 21.03 3.58 -19.28
C GLY A 447 19.93 3.54 -20.33
N ALA A 448 19.84 4.55 -21.19
CA ALA A 448 18.87 4.57 -22.29
C ALA A 448 19.08 3.38 -23.24
N LYS A 449 20.34 3.08 -23.58
CA LYS A 449 20.68 1.90 -24.41
C LYS A 449 20.29 0.59 -23.71
N ALA A 450 20.63 0.44 -22.43
CA ALA A 450 20.32 -0.75 -21.65
C ALA A 450 18.81 -0.96 -21.52
N MET A 451 18.05 0.09 -21.21
CA MET A 451 16.59 0.05 -21.14
C MET A 451 15.95 -0.30 -22.48
N ALA A 452 16.36 0.35 -23.57
CA ALA A 452 15.86 0.01 -24.90
C ALA A 452 16.14 -1.46 -25.27
N THR A 453 17.31 -1.97 -24.88
CA THR A 453 17.69 -3.37 -25.12
C THR A 453 16.80 -4.34 -24.33
N VAL A 454 16.64 -4.15 -23.01
CA VAL A 454 15.81 -5.06 -22.20
C VAL A 454 14.32 -4.97 -22.55
N LEU A 455 13.82 -3.78 -22.92
CA LEU A 455 12.44 -3.61 -23.40
C LEU A 455 12.17 -4.38 -24.70
N SER A 456 13.19 -4.55 -25.54
CA SER A 456 13.11 -5.29 -26.80
C SER A 456 13.46 -6.78 -26.68
N MET A 457 13.90 -7.24 -25.51
CA MET A 457 14.40 -8.60 -25.30
C MET A 457 13.31 -9.50 -24.69
N PRO A 458 12.78 -10.50 -25.43
CA PRO A 458 11.69 -11.33 -24.94
C PRO A 458 12.05 -12.14 -23.68
N ASP A 459 13.31 -12.58 -23.58
CA ASP A 459 13.80 -13.41 -22.48
C ASP A 459 14.26 -12.60 -21.26
N ALA A 460 14.21 -11.26 -21.32
CA ALA A 460 14.58 -10.43 -20.18
C ALA A 460 13.56 -10.60 -19.04
N CYS A 461 14.07 -10.78 -17.81
CA CYS A 461 13.22 -10.84 -16.63
C CYS A 461 12.55 -9.46 -16.40
N TYR A 462 11.27 -9.37 -16.72
CA TYR A 462 10.45 -8.17 -16.54
C TYR A 462 9.77 -8.16 -15.16
N PRO A 463 9.36 -6.98 -14.66
CA PRO A 463 8.74 -6.86 -13.34
C PRO A 463 7.46 -7.67 -13.14
N GLY A 464 7.26 -8.23 -11.96
CA GLY A 464 6.10 -9.04 -11.59
C GLY A 464 4.93 -8.26 -10.98
N CYS A 465 5.17 -7.04 -10.49
CA CYS A 465 4.13 -6.21 -9.90
C CYS A 465 4.33 -4.70 -10.15
N PRO A 466 3.29 -3.86 -9.95
CA PRO A 466 3.38 -2.42 -10.20
C PRO A 466 4.42 -1.69 -9.35
N TYR A 467 4.74 -2.19 -8.14
CA TYR A 467 5.81 -1.66 -7.29
C TYR A 467 7.14 -1.53 -8.03
N ALA A 468 7.53 -2.57 -8.76
CA ALA A 468 8.78 -2.57 -9.51
C ALA A 468 8.70 -1.68 -10.77
N TYR A 469 7.52 -1.54 -11.38
CA TYR A 469 7.30 -0.64 -12.52
C TYR A 469 7.41 0.85 -12.15
N HIS A 470 7.19 1.25 -10.89
CA HIS A 470 7.54 2.59 -10.42
C HIS A 470 9.01 2.93 -10.72
N TYR A 471 9.93 2.04 -10.33
CA TYR A 471 11.36 2.27 -10.54
C TYR A 471 11.76 2.21 -12.02
N VAL A 472 11.06 1.40 -12.83
CA VAL A 472 11.22 1.43 -14.30
C VAL A 472 10.86 2.81 -14.83
N MET A 473 9.74 3.39 -14.40
CA MET A 473 9.34 4.76 -14.78
C MET A 473 10.41 5.78 -14.38
N GLU A 474 10.92 5.72 -13.14
CA GLU A 474 11.99 6.60 -12.69
C GLU A 474 13.25 6.50 -13.55
N ALA A 475 13.68 5.28 -13.89
CA ALA A 475 14.86 5.05 -14.72
C ALA A 475 14.67 5.58 -16.15
N LEU A 476 13.50 5.37 -16.76
CA LEU A 476 13.16 5.90 -18.09
C LEU A 476 13.23 7.44 -18.08
N LEU A 477 12.62 8.08 -17.08
CA LEU A 477 12.63 9.54 -16.94
C LEU A 477 14.06 10.07 -16.71
N LYS A 478 14.85 9.42 -15.84
CA LYS A 478 16.26 9.78 -15.58
C LYS A 478 17.14 9.67 -16.83
N CYS A 479 16.81 8.74 -17.74
CA CYS A 479 17.48 8.56 -19.03
C CYS A 479 16.93 9.47 -20.15
N GLY A 480 15.91 10.28 -19.89
CA GLY A 480 15.27 11.15 -20.90
C GLY A 480 14.36 10.40 -21.89
N MET A 481 13.99 9.15 -21.61
CA MET A 481 13.13 8.29 -22.43
C MET A 481 11.64 8.62 -22.22
N ARG A 482 11.27 9.86 -22.56
CA ARG A 482 9.95 10.44 -22.24
C ARG A 482 8.80 9.73 -22.95
N GLN A 483 9.01 9.29 -24.19
CA GLN A 483 7.99 8.60 -24.98
C GLN A 483 7.73 7.20 -24.42
N GLU A 484 8.79 6.49 -24.04
CA GLU A 484 8.73 5.17 -23.43
C GLU A 484 8.10 5.24 -22.04
N ALA A 485 8.43 6.27 -21.24
CA ALA A 485 7.77 6.54 -19.97
C ALA A 485 6.25 6.75 -20.15
N ARG A 486 5.85 7.59 -21.11
CA ARG A 486 4.42 7.80 -21.41
C ARG A 486 3.74 6.53 -21.91
N SER A 487 4.39 5.78 -22.81
CA SER A 487 3.88 4.51 -23.32
C SER A 487 3.68 3.49 -22.20
N LEU A 488 4.66 3.37 -21.29
CA LEU A 488 4.56 2.50 -20.11
C LEU A 488 3.37 2.90 -19.22
N LEU A 489 3.19 4.19 -18.95
CA LEU A 489 2.07 4.70 -18.16
C LEU A 489 0.72 4.25 -18.78
N THR A 490 0.54 4.52 -20.07
CA THR A 490 -0.72 4.26 -20.78
C THR A 490 -0.97 2.78 -21.07
N SER A 491 0.08 1.98 -21.25
CA SER A 491 -0.07 0.54 -21.54
C SER A 491 -0.27 -0.28 -20.26
N TYR A 492 0.51 -0.01 -19.21
CA TYR A 492 0.47 -0.80 -17.97
C TYR A 492 -0.68 -0.35 -17.05
N TRP A 493 -0.67 0.89 -16.56
CA TRP A 493 -1.76 1.40 -15.72
C TRP A 493 -3.04 1.65 -16.50
N GLY A 494 -2.93 2.13 -17.75
CA GLY A 494 -4.08 2.21 -18.63
C GLY A 494 -4.68 0.83 -18.95
N GLY A 495 -3.89 -0.24 -18.93
CA GLY A 495 -4.37 -1.62 -19.01
C GLY A 495 -5.30 -1.99 -17.85
N MET A 496 -4.94 -1.66 -16.61
CA MET A 496 -5.82 -1.83 -15.43
C MET A 496 -7.09 -0.99 -15.55
N VAL A 497 -6.98 0.28 -15.96
CA VAL A 497 -8.15 1.17 -16.18
C VAL A 497 -9.10 0.59 -17.22
N ASN A 498 -8.58 0.13 -18.36
CA ASN A 498 -9.39 -0.47 -19.44
C ASN A 498 -10.04 -1.79 -19.02
N LYS A 499 -9.45 -2.50 -18.05
CA LYS A 499 -10.02 -3.69 -17.41
C LYS A 499 -11.05 -3.36 -16.31
N GLY A 500 -11.32 -2.08 -16.05
CA GLY A 500 -12.35 -1.62 -15.12
C GLY A 500 -11.89 -1.44 -13.67
N ALA A 501 -10.59 -1.24 -13.44
CA ALA A 501 -10.07 -0.96 -12.10
C ALA A 501 -10.62 0.36 -11.53
N ASP A 502 -11.26 0.31 -10.36
CA ASP A 502 -11.61 1.49 -9.57
C ASP A 502 -10.41 2.02 -8.79
N THR A 503 -9.58 1.09 -8.32
CA THR A 503 -8.31 1.29 -7.61
C THR A 503 -7.25 0.40 -8.24
N PHE A 504 -5.97 0.77 -8.15
CA PHE A 504 -4.89 -0.02 -8.69
C PHE A 504 -4.55 -1.22 -7.81
N TRP A 505 -4.19 -2.32 -8.47
CA TRP A 505 -4.07 -3.64 -7.86
C TRP A 505 -2.65 -3.90 -7.37
N GLU A 506 -2.53 -4.74 -6.35
CA GLU A 506 -1.25 -5.22 -5.81
C GLU A 506 -0.45 -5.98 -6.86
N VAL A 507 -1.13 -6.86 -7.59
CA VAL A 507 -0.56 -7.80 -8.55
C VAL A 507 -1.25 -7.58 -9.88
N TYR A 508 -0.46 -7.33 -10.91
CA TYR A 508 -0.97 -7.15 -12.26
C TYR A 508 0.08 -7.58 -13.30
N ASP A 509 -0.25 -8.61 -14.05
CA ASP A 509 0.44 -9.00 -15.27
C ASP A 509 -0.54 -8.86 -16.44
N PRO A 510 -0.25 -8.03 -17.46
CA PRO A 510 -1.09 -7.90 -18.64
C PRO A 510 -1.41 -9.21 -19.36
N ASN A 511 -0.61 -10.27 -19.14
CA ASN A 511 -0.76 -11.58 -19.76
C ASN A 511 -1.36 -12.64 -18.83
N ASN A 512 -1.60 -12.32 -17.55
CA ASN A 512 -2.16 -13.27 -16.60
C ASN A 512 -3.07 -12.57 -15.59
N ASP A 513 -4.36 -12.56 -15.88
CA ASP A 513 -5.37 -11.93 -15.04
C ASP A 513 -5.57 -12.65 -13.68
N GLU A 514 -5.19 -13.92 -13.57
CA GLU A 514 -5.35 -14.75 -12.37
C GLU A 514 -4.06 -14.89 -11.55
N LEU A 515 -3.03 -14.10 -11.87
CA LEU A 515 -1.75 -14.14 -11.16
C LEU A 515 -1.94 -13.84 -9.67
N SER A 516 -1.41 -14.72 -8.82
CA SER A 516 -1.40 -14.52 -7.37
C SER A 516 -0.15 -15.15 -6.76
N PRO A 517 0.73 -14.39 -6.09
CA PRO A 517 1.83 -14.95 -5.31
C PRO A 517 1.34 -15.74 -4.09
N TYR A 518 0.03 -15.63 -3.78
CA TYR A 518 -0.63 -16.29 -2.66
C TYR A 518 -1.40 -17.54 -3.07
N GLY A 519 -1.35 -17.93 -4.35
CA GLY A 519 -2.03 -19.13 -4.87
C GLY A 519 -3.56 -19.01 -4.97
N PHE A 520 -4.13 -17.82 -4.73
CA PHE A 520 -5.58 -17.60 -4.82
C PHE A 520 -5.89 -16.13 -5.11
N PHE A 521 -6.13 -15.77 -6.38
CA PHE A 521 -6.30 -14.37 -6.78
C PHE A 521 -7.39 -13.57 -6.02
N PRO A 522 -8.50 -14.15 -5.50
CA PRO A 522 -9.44 -13.38 -4.68
C PRO A 522 -8.81 -12.78 -3.40
N ILE A 523 -7.68 -13.32 -2.93
CA ILE A 523 -6.98 -12.79 -1.74
C ILE A 523 -5.96 -11.68 -2.07
N ASN A 524 -5.64 -11.47 -3.35
CA ASN A 524 -4.85 -10.30 -3.76
C ASN A 524 -5.58 -9.02 -3.33
N SER A 525 -4.85 -7.96 -3.03
CA SER A 525 -5.46 -6.65 -2.80
C SER A 525 -5.75 -5.96 -4.14
N TYR A 526 -7.00 -5.57 -4.38
CA TYR A 526 -7.39 -4.76 -5.55
C TYR A 526 -7.44 -3.26 -5.25
N CYS A 527 -7.03 -2.87 -4.06
CA CYS A 527 -6.62 -1.52 -3.73
C CYS A 527 -5.26 -1.62 -3.02
N HIS A 528 -4.17 -1.29 -3.72
CA HIS A 528 -2.83 -1.39 -3.15
C HIS A 528 -1.97 -0.17 -3.48
N ALA A 529 -1.48 0.47 -2.44
CA ALA A 529 -1.00 1.84 -2.51
C ALA A 529 0.32 1.97 -3.29
N TRP A 530 1.17 0.96 -3.28
CA TRP A 530 2.40 0.96 -4.09
C TRP A 530 2.15 1.13 -5.61
N SER A 531 0.91 0.91 -6.07
CA SER A 531 0.51 0.95 -7.46
C SER A 531 -0.03 2.33 -7.85
N CYS A 532 -0.19 3.25 -6.89
CA CYS A 532 -0.74 4.58 -7.10
C CYS A 532 0.28 5.63 -7.58
N THR A 533 1.54 5.24 -7.76
CA THR A 533 2.63 6.14 -8.18
C THR A 533 2.45 6.88 -9.51
N PRO A 534 1.55 6.50 -10.45
CA PRO A 534 1.14 7.41 -11.52
C PRO A 534 0.76 8.81 -11.05
N VAL A 535 0.12 8.93 -9.87
CA VAL A 535 -0.22 10.24 -9.28
C VAL A 535 1.02 11.11 -9.14
N TYR A 536 2.10 10.56 -8.59
CA TYR A 536 3.36 11.26 -8.45
C TYR A 536 3.92 11.69 -9.81
N PHE A 537 4.03 10.78 -10.78
CA PHE A 537 4.64 11.08 -12.07
C PHE A 537 3.84 12.10 -12.90
N ILE A 538 2.52 11.93 -12.98
CA ILE A 538 1.63 12.80 -13.76
C ILE A 538 1.68 14.24 -13.25
N ASN A 539 1.73 14.42 -11.92
CA ASN A 539 1.74 15.74 -11.30
C ASN A 539 3.14 16.37 -11.25
N LYS A 540 4.21 15.57 -11.08
CA LYS A 540 5.59 16.06 -11.04
C LYS A 540 6.18 16.40 -12.41
N TYR A 541 5.75 15.71 -13.47
CA TYR A 541 6.25 15.89 -14.84
C TYR A 541 5.11 16.27 -15.82
N PRO A 542 4.43 17.40 -15.60
CA PRO A 542 3.27 17.80 -16.42
C PRO A 542 3.65 17.99 -17.90
N GLU A 543 4.89 18.34 -18.21
CA GLU A 543 5.39 18.48 -19.57
C GLU A 543 5.47 17.18 -20.36
N ILE A 544 5.44 16.04 -19.67
CA ILE A 544 5.46 14.69 -20.28
C ILE A 544 4.05 14.11 -20.32
N PHE A 545 3.29 14.24 -19.23
CA PHE A 545 2.04 13.50 -19.03
C PHE A 545 0.76 14.34 -19.18
N GLN A 546 0.84 15.68 -19.11
CA GLN A 546 -0.35 16.56 -19.19
C GLN A 546 -0.43 17.37 -20.50
N ARG A 547 0.52 17.13 -21.41
CA ARG A 547 0.55 17.72 -22.76
C ARG A 547 -0.04 16.79 -23.82
#